data_AF-A0A832E1X6-F1
#
_entry.id   AF-A0A832E1X6-F1
#
_cell.length_a   1.000
_cell.length_b   1.000
_cell.length_c   1.000
_cell.angle_alpha   90.00
_cell.angle_beta   90.00
_cell.angle_gamma   90.00
#
_symmetry.space_group_name_H-M   'P 1'
#
loop_
_entity.id
_entity.type
_entity.pdbx_description
1 polymer ?
#
loop_
_entity_poly.entity_id
_entity_poly.type
_entity_poly.pdbx_seq_one_letter_code
_entity_poly.pdbx_strand_id
1 'polypeptide(L)'
;VRVHKRVEVEVQLVDFDPEADYDRTGLDEEKTNILGVEIPLVTLPINPGKNITVIAETIALNQLLKIYGHHTAEEFNRRLMEKMREKERQHLLNLKMRDFLDKDFE
;
A
#
# COMPACT_ATOMS: atom_id res chain seq x y z
N VAL A 1 -18.98 18.38 20.30
CA VAL A 1 -18.94 18.81 18.88
C VAL A 1 -17.84 19.84 18.73
N ARG A 2 -16.95 19.71 17.73
CA ARG A 2 -15.90 20.71 17.46
C ARG A 2 -16.42 21.72 16.43
N VAL A 3 -16.22 23.01 16.68
CA VAL A 3 -16.72 24.08 15.81
C VAL A 3 -15.85 24.26 14.57
N HIS A 4 -14.54 24.01 14.69
CA HIS A 4 -13.58 24.15 13.59
C HIS A 4 -12.68 22.91 13.51
N LYS A 5 -12.39 22.49 12.28
CA LYS A 5 -11.48 21.39 11.93
C LYS A 5 -10.91 21.67 10.54
N ARG A 6 -9.63 21.39 10.34
CA ARG A 6 -9.01 21.39 9.01
C ARG A 6 -9.35 20.09 8.30
N VAL A 7 -9.63 20.17 7.00
CA VAL A 7 -9.78 19.01 6.12
C VAL A 7 -8.39 18.62 5.65
N GLU A 8 -7.97 17.39 5.95
CA GLU A 8 -6.62 16.88 5.66
C GLU A 8 -6.59 15.82 4.56
N VAL A 9 -7.75 15.22 4.26
CA VAL A 9 -7.92 14.14 3.28
C VAL A 9 -9.39 14.05 2.89
N GLU A 10 -9.65 13.80 1.61
CA GLU A 10 -10.96 13.41 1.09
C GLU A 10 -11.02 11.88 0.97
N VAL A 11 -12.11 11.28 1.46
CA VAL A 11 -12.39 9.85 1.26
C VAL A 11 -13.63 9.74 0.38
N GLN A 12 -13.43 9.33 -0.87
CA GLN A 12 -14.50 9.20 -1.85
C GLN A 12 -14.98 7.75 -1.88
N LEU A 13 -16.21 7.52 -1.43
CA LEU A 13 -16.84 6.19 -1.49
C LEU A 13 -17.43 5.99 -2.90
N VAL A 14 -17.01 4.92 -3.56
CA VAL A 14 -17.52 4.55 -4.90
C VAL A 14 -18.07 3.14 -4.87
N ASP A 15 -19.09 2.84 -5.66
CA ASP A 15 -19.53 1.46 -5.84
C ASP A 15 -18.38 0.64 -6.45
N PHE A 16 -18.21 -0.58 -5.93
CA PHE A 16 -17.19 -1.47 -6.47
C PHE A 16 -17.54 -1.89 -7.89
N ASP A 17 -16.61 -1.64 -8.80
CA ASP A 17 -16.66 -2.07 -10.19
C ASP A 17 -15.50 -3.05 -10.44
N PRO A 18 -15.76 -4.32 -10.82
CA PRO A 18 -14.71 -5.28 -11.12
C PRO A 18 -13.82 -4.90 -12.31
N GLU A 19 -14.31 -4.06 -13.22
CA GLU A 19 -13.57 -3.60 -14.40
C GLU A 19 -12.72 -2.35 -14.10
N ALA A 20 -12.97 -1.68 -12.98
CA ALA A 20 -12.19 -0.51 -12.57
C ALA A 20 -10.85 -0.92 -11.96
N ASP A 21 -9.79 -0.19 -12.32
CA ASP A 21 -8.50 -0.34 -11.67
C ASP A 21 -8.42 0.57 -10.44
N TYR A 22 -8.27 -0.05 -9.28
CA TYR A 22 -8.10 0.63 -8.01
C TYR A 22 -6.67 0.43 -7.55
N ASP A 23 -6.05 1.48 -7.00
CA ASP A 23 -4.75 1.32 -6.36
C ASP A 23 -4.83 0.33 -5.19
N ARG A 24 -3.90 -0.63 -5.20
CA ARG A 24 -3.77 -1.70 -4.20
C ARG A 24 -2.49 -1.56 -3.38
N THR A 25 -1.61 -0.63 -3.75
CA THR A 25 -0.27 -0.50 -3.18
C THR A 25 -0.16 0.68 -2.23
N GLY A 26 -0.89 1.77 -2.49
CA GLY A 26 -0.76 3.02 -1.75
C GLY A 26 0.54 3.77 -2.03
N LEU A 27 1.24 3.44 -3.13
CA LEU A 27 2.49 4.09 -3.54
C LEU A 27 2.21 5.38 -4.30
N ASP A 28 1.14 5.41 -5.09
CA ASP A 28 0.71 6.60 -5.79
C ASP A 28 -0.22 7.43 -4.90
N GLU A 29 -0.06 8.75 -4.95
CA GLU A 29 -0.90 9.68 -4.21
C GLU A 29 -1.82 10.45 -5.14
N GLU A 30 -3.12 10.23 -4.98
CA GLU A 30 -4.13 11.05 -5.64
C GLU A 30 -4.40 12.32 -4.83
N LYS A 31 -4.74 13.39 -5.55
CA LYS A 31 -5.15 14.66 -4.95
C LYS A 31 -6.40 15.18 -5.62
N THR A 32 -7.17 15.92 -4.84
CA THR A 32 -8.36 16.66 -5.25
C THR A 32 -8.16 18.13 -4.92
N ASN A 33 -8.82 19.01 -5.66
CA ASN A 33 -8.75 20.45 -5.44
C ASN A 33 -10.06 20.95 -4.81
N ILE A 34 -9.96 21.47 -3.58
CA ILE A 34 -11.09 22.08 -2.88
C ILE A 34 -10.78 23.55 -2.65
N LEU A 35 -11.53 24.44 -3.32
CA LEU A 35 -11.38 25.90 -3.19
C LEU A 35 -9.95 26.41 -3.50
N GLY A 36 -9.26 25.77 -4.45
CA GLY A 36 -7.88 26.14 -4.82
C GLY A 36 -6.80 25.50 -3.94
N VAL A 37 -7.18 24.63 -2.99
CA VAL A 37 -6.26 23.89 -2.14
C VAL A 37 -6.24 22.43 -2.56
N GLU A 38 -5.07 21.92 -2.92
CA GLU A 38 -4.87 20.50 -3.14
C GLU A 38 -4.87 19.75 -1.81
N ILE A 39 -5.73 18.74 -1.69
CA ILE A 39 -5.72 17.80 -0.57
C ILE A 39 -5.63 16.37 -1.08
N PRO A 40 -5.07 15.43 -0.30
CA PRO A 40 -5.03 14.01 -0.65
C PRO A 40 -6.44 13.44 -0.84
N LEU A 41 -6.57 12.57 -1.84
CA LEU A 41 -7.79 11.84 -2.18
C LEU A 41 -7.56 10.34 -1.95
N VAL A 42 -8.54 9.70 -1.33
CA VAL A 42 -8.59 8.24 -1.19
C VAL A 42 -9.92 7.74 -1.76
N THR A 43 -9.84 7.09 -2.92
CA THR A 43 -10.98 6.45 -3.56
C THR A 43 -11.20 5.06 -2.97
N LEU A 44 -12.30 4.86 -2.24
CA LEU A 44 -12.61 3.61 -1.55
C LEU A 44 -13.80 2.90 -2.20
N PRO A 45 -13.55 1.79 -2.93
CA PRO A 45 -14.63 0.99 -3.47
C PRO A 45 -15.34 0.20 -2.36
N ILE A 46 -16.65 0.42 -2.24
CA ILE A 46 -17.50 -0.21 -1.24
C ILE A 46 -18.17 -1.47 -1.81
N ASN A 47 -18.08 -2.54 -1.02
CA ASN A 47 -18.85 -3.77 -1.21
C ASN A 47 -19.66 -4.00 0.07
N PRO A 48 -20.90 -4.50 -0.03
CA PRO A 48 -21.69 -4.88 1.14
C PRO A 48 -20.91 -5.83 2.05
N GLY A 49 -21.02 -5.64 3.37
CA GLY A 49 -20.36 -6.48 4.38
C GLY A 49 -19.00 -5.99 4.89
N LYS A 50 -18.46 -4.89 4.35
CA LYS A 50 -17.28 -4.22 4.91
C LYS A 50 -17.68 -3.16 5.94
N ASN A 51 -16.91 -3.05 7.02
CA ASN A 51 -17.10 -2.00 8.02
C ASN A 51 -16.39 -0.71 7.59
N ILE A 52 -17.17 0.23 7.04
CA ILE A 52 -16.66 1.51 6.53
C ILE A 52 -15.99 2.34 7.64
N THR A 53 -16.51 2.29 8.87
CA THR A 53 -15.97 3.06 10.00
C THR A 53 -14.52 2.69 10.29
N VAL A 54 -14.23 1.38 10.39
CA VAL A 54 -12.87 0.89 10.67
C VAL A 54 -11.90 1.23 9.53
N ILE A 55 -12.39 1.17 8.29
CA ILE A 55 -11.58 1.57 7.13
C ILE A 55 -11.26 3.06 7.18
N ALA A 56 -12.27 3.91 7.46
CA ALA A 56 -12.08 5.36 7.57
C ALA A 56 -11.10 5.74 8.70
N GLU A 57 -11.15 5.04 9.84
CA GLU A 57 -10.18 5.21 10.94
C GLU A 57 -8.76 4.86 10.51
N THR A 58 -8.61 3.76 9.76
CA THR A 58 -7.30 3.32 9.26
C THR A 58 -6.73 4.32 8.25
N ILE A 59 -7.58 4.87 7.37
CA ILE A 59 -7.17 5.93 6.43
C ILE A 59 -6.73 7.19 7.20
N ALA A 60 -7.50 7.61 8.21
CA ALA A 60 -7.14 8.77 9.02
C ALA A 60 -5.82 8.58 9.76
N LEU A 61 -5.57 7.38 10.31
CA LEU A 61 -4.29 7.05 10.95
C LEU A 61 -3.13 7.07 9.95
N ASN A 62 -3.31 6.46 8.77
CA ASN A 62 -2.30 6.46 7.71
C ASN A 62 -1.97 7.89 7.25
N GLN A 63 -2.98 8.74 7.09
CA GLN A 63 -2.78 10.14 6.73
C GLN A 63 -1.99 10.89 7.81
N LEU A 64 -2.27 10.61 9.08
CA LEU A 64 -1.52 11.18 10.19
C LEU A 64 -0.04 10.73 10.16
N LEU A 65 0.23 9.46 9.87
CA LEU A 65 1.59 8.93 9.71
C LEU A 65 2.34 9.62 8.57
N LYS A 66 1.69 9.81 7.42
CA LYS A 66 2.27 10.54 6.28
C LYS A 66 2.65 11.97 6.65
N ILE A 67 1.78 12.68 7.39
CA ILE A 67 2.07 14.03 7.89
C ILE A 67 3.30 14.05 8.81
N TYR A 68 3.54 12.99 9.57
CA TYR A 68 4.73 12.81 10.40
C TYR A 68 5.97 12.31 9.63
N GLY A 69 5.86 12.13 8.31
CA GLY A 69 6.97 11.67 7.45
C GLY A 69 7.12 10.15 7.36
N HIS A 70 6.11 9.38 7.78
CA HIS A 70 6.10 7.93 7.68
C HIS A 70 5.27 7.46 6.47
N HIS A 71 5.96 6.93 5.46
CA HIS A 71 5.34 6.40 4.23
C HIS A 71 5.30 4.86 4.27
N THR A 72 4.20 4.31 4.81
CA THR A 72 4.07 2.86 5.07
C THR A 72 4.16 2.01 3.80
N ALA A 73 3.59 2.47 2.68
CA ALA A 73 3.63 1.75 1.41
C ALA A 73 5.07 1.60 0.88
N GLU A 74 5.86 2.68 0.91
CA GLU A 74 7.26 2.67 0.49
C GLU A 74 8.12 1.78 1.39
N GLU A 75 7.92 1.87 2.71
CA GLU A 75 8.63 1.04 3.67
C GLU A 75 8.31 -0.44 3.48
N PHE A 76 7.04 -0.76 3.26
CA PHE A 76 6.62 -2.13 2.97
C PHE A 76 7.25 -2.64 1.68
N ASN A 77 7.22 -1.85 0.61
CA ASN A 77 7.81 -2.20 -0.68
C ASN A 77 9.32 -2.48 -0.56
N ARG A 78 10.06 -1.61 0.16
CA ARG A 78 11.49 -1.81 0.42
C ARG A 78 11.76 -3.14 1.12
N ARG A 79 11.04 -3.42 2.22
CA ARG A 79 11.19 -4.66 2.99
C ARG A 79 10.81 -5.90 2.17
N LEU A 80 9.80 -5.78 1.31
CA LEU A 80 9.37 -6.86 0.43
C LEU A 80 10.46 -7.20 -0.61
N MET A 81 11.01 -6.17 -1.25
CA MET A 81 12.08 -6.33 -2.26
C MET A 81 13.35 -6.95 -1.66
N GLU A 82 13.71 -6.57 -0.44
CA GLU A 82 14.82 -7.18 0.30
C GLU A 82 14.60 -8.68 0.52
N LYS A 83 13.41 -9.07 1.01
CA LYS A 83 13.05 -10.49 1.21
C LYS A 83 13.04 -11.29 -0.08
N MET A 84 12.58 -10.70 -1.19
CA MET A 84 12.58 -11.38 -2.49
C MET A 84 14.01 -11.67 -2.97
N ARG A 85 14.92 -10.70 -2.87
CA ARG A 85 16.34 -10.88 -3.25
C ARG A 85 17.03 -11.92 -2.38
N GLU A 86 16.72 -11.95 -1.09
CA GLU A 86 17.25 -12.98 -0.19
C GLU A 86 16.80 -14.38 -0.62
N LYS A 87 15.50 -14.55 -0.88
CA LYS A 87 14.94 -15.83 -1.35
C LYS A 87 15.55 -16.29 -2.68
N GLU A 88 15.74 -15.38 -3.62
CA GLU A 88 16.37 -15.66 -4.92
C GLU A 88 17.83 -16.13 -4.74
N ARG A 89 18.60 -15.45 -3.89
CA ARG A 89 19.99 -15.84 -3.59
C ARG A 89 20.07 -17.23 -2.99
N GLN A 90 19.17 -17.56 -2.05
CA GLN A 90 19.10 -18.89 -1.45
C GLN A 90 18.74 -19.96 -2.48
N HIS A 91 17.80 -19.67 -3.38
CA HIS A 91 17.43 -20.59 -4.46
C HIS A 91 18.61 -20.87 -5.40
N LEU A 92 19.35 -19.84 -5.81
CA LEU A 92 20.54 -19.98 -6.66
C LEU A 92 21.67 -20.77 -5.98
N LEU A 93 21.88 -20.55 -4.67
CA LEU A 93 22.85 -21.34 -3.89
C LEU A 93 22.47 -22.81 -3.85
N ASN A 94 21.19 -23.12 -3.62
CA ASN A 94 20.69 -24.50 -3.60
C ASN A 94 20.84 -25.20 -4.95
N LEU A 95 20.60 -24.50 -6.07
CA LEU A 95 20.81 -25.06 -7.41
C LEU A 95 22.30 -25.36 -7.65
N LYS A 96 23.19 -24.41 -7.34
CA LYS A 96 24.65 -24.63 -7.48
C LYS A 96 25.18 -25.77 -6.62
N MET A 97 24.65 -25.94 -5.41
CA MET A 97 25.02 -27.07 -4.56
C MET A 97 24.59 -28.42 -5.14
N ARG A 98 23.42 -28.50 -5.79
CA ARG A 98 22.98 -29.72 -6.48
C ARG A 98 23.87 -30.04 -7.68
N ASP A 99 24.12 -29.05 -8.54
CA ASP A 99 25.00 -29.21 -9.71
C ASP A 99 26.43 -29.61 -9.32
N PHE A 100 26.93 -29.11 -8.18
CA PHE A 100 28.24 -29.49 -7.65
C PHE A 100 28.26 -30.95 -7.18
N LEU A 101 27.24 -31.37 -6.42
CA LEU A 101 27.14 -32.75 -5.93
C LEU A 101 26.99 -33.74 -7.09
N ASP A 102 26.17 -33.44 -8.11
CA ASP A 102 25.96 -34.33 -9.24
C ASP A 102 27.24 -34.56 -10.08
N LYS A 103 28.13 -33.57 -10.15
CA LYS A 103 29.43 -33.68 -10.85
C LYS A 103 30.46 -34.55 -10.14
N ASP A 104 30.36 -34.71 -8.83
CA ASP A 104 31.30 -35.53 -8.05
C ASP A 104 30.96 -37.04 -8.12
N PHE A 105 29.83 -37.41 -8.74
CA PHE A 105 29.38 -38.81 -8.91
C PHE A 105 29.56 -39.37 -10.34
N GLU A 106 30.14 -38.62 -11.29
CA GLU A 106 30.61 -39.08 -12.61
C GLU A 106 32.13 -39.32 -12.63
#